data_AF-S2NBW9-F1
#
_entry.id   AF-S2NBW9-F1
#
_cell.length_a   1.000
_cell.length_b   1.000
_cell.length_c   1.000
_cell.angle_alpha   90.00
_cell.angle_beta   90.00
_cell.angle_gamma   90.00
#
_symmetry.space_group_name_H-M   'P 1'
#
loop_
_entity.id
_entity.type
_entity.pdbx_description
1 polymer ?
#
loop_
_entity_poly.entity_id
_entity_poly.type
_entity_poly.pdbx_seq_one_letter_code
_entity_poly.pdbx_strand_id
1 'polypeptide(L)'
;MLNRKSFGFDWGQFITGILFLIAAFVVMRYPLATLKTVTFIFAVVAIIRGIAILAGYSTLRQLTGKLAWVSLLMGIFDLVIGVIFLVNSNFGVATITMMFAIWFLVDSVGSLFNVGHLRIAGTGWFVLYLVLDILAVIVSLMLFMQPVVAAITLVTLLSMFFVLFGIECIILAFARRNI
;
A
#
# COMPACT_ATOMS: atom_id res chain seq x y z
N MET A 1 31.70 -16.87 18.03
CA MET A 1 31.68 -17.91 16.98
C MET A 1 30.27 -18.47 16.88
N LEU A 2 29.41 -17.92 16.02
CA LEU A 2 28.12 -18.53 15.67
C LEU A 2 28.21 -19.04 14.25
N ASN A 3 28.78 -20.24 14.14
CA ASN A 3 28.80 -21.03 12.92
C ASN A 3 27.44 -21.72 12.78
N ARG A 4 26.50 -21.10 12.05
CA ARG A 4 25.36 -21.83 11.48
C ARG A 4 25.59 -21.96 9.98
N LYS A 5 26.26 -23.05 9.60
CA LYS A 5 26.11 -23.63 8.27
C LYS A 5 24.64 -24.06 8.12
N SER A 6 23.79 -23.25 7.50
CA SER A 6 22.57 -23.77 6.88
C SER A 6 22.78 -23.85 5.37
N PHE A 7 23.66 -24.77 4.97
CA PHE A 7 23.64 -25.32 3.62
C PHE A 7 22.41 -26.22 3.55
N GLY A 8 21.29 -25.68 3.07
CA GLY A 8 20.02 -26.38 3.02
C GLY A 8 18.87 -25.43 2.73
N PHE A 9 17.85 -25.96 2.06
CA PHE A 9 16.57 -25.30 1.81
C PHE A 9 16.10 -24.42 2.98
N ASP A 10 15.79 -23.15 2.70
CA ASP A 10 15.32 -22.22 3.74
C ASP A 10 13.83 -22.45 4.02
N TRP A 11 13.58 -23.35 4.99
CA TRP A 11 12.25 -23.67 5.47
C TRP A 11 11.47 -22.44 5.95
N GLY A 12 12.14 -21.42 6.49
CA GLY A 12 11.51 -20.19 6.96
C GLY A 12 10.90 -19.41 5.80
N GLN A 13 11.67 -19.23 4.72
CA GLN A 13 11.17 -18.57 3.51
C GLN A 13 10.08 -19.39 2.81
N PHE A 14 10.20 -20.72 2.79
CA PHE A 14 9.17 -21.56 2.16
C PHE A 14 7.82 -21.48 2.88
N ILE A 15 7.82 -21.63 4.22
CA ILE A 15 6.59 -21.52 5.02
C ILE A 15 6.00 -20.12 4.88
N THR A 16 6.82 -19.08 4.92
CA THR A 16 6.39 -17.69 4.71
C THR A 16 5.74 -17.52 3.33
N GLY A 17 6.32 -18.11 2.29
CA GLY A 17 5.75 -18.09 0.94
C GLY A 17 4.38 -18.76 0.86
N ILE A 18 4.22 -19.94 1.46
CA ILE A 18 2.92 -20.63 1.54
C ILE A 18 1.90 -19.78 2.32
N LEU A 19 2.29 -19.18 3.44
CA LEU A 19 1.42 -18.31 4.22
C LEU A 19 0.93 -17.11 3.41
N PHE A 20 1.80 -16.49 2.61
CA PHE A 20 1.40 -15.41 1.71
C PHE A 20 0.43 -15.87 0.62
N LEU A 21 0.62 -17.05 0.02
CA LEU A 21 -0.34 -17.60 -0.95
C LEU A 21 -1.71 -17.90 -0.32
N ILE A 22 -1.73 -18.45 0.90
CA ILE A 22 -2.98 -18.65 1.66
C ILE A 22 -3.63 -17.30 1.97
N ALA A 23 -2.84 -16.31 2.41
CA ALA A 23 -3.34 -14.97 2.69
C ALA A 23 -3.96 -14.32 1.45
N ALA A 24 -3.33 -14.45 0.27
CA ALA A 24 -3.91 -13.98 -0.99
C ALA A 24 -5.29 -14.57 -1.25
N PHE A 25 -5.42 -15.90 -1.11
CA PHE A 25 -6.69 -16.59 -1.28
C PHE A 25 -7.76 -16.11 -0.29
N VAL A 26 -7.41 -15.98 0.99
CA VAL A 26 -8.32 -15.49 2.05
C VAL A 26 -8.77 -14.06 1.77
N VAL A 27 -7.83 -13.19 1.38
CA VAL A 27 -8.09 -11.78 1.07
C VAL A 27 -9.11 -11.64 -0.05
N MET A 28 -8.93 -12.41 -1.12
CA MET A 28 -9.83 -12.40 -2.28
C MET A 28 -11.20 -13.00 -1.95
N ARG A 29 -11.25 -14.01 -1.08
CA ARG A 29 -12.50 -14.67 -0.69
C ARG A 29 -13.39 -13.79 0.19
N TYR A 30 -12.78 -12.95 1.04
CA TYR A 30 -13.49 -12.11 2.01
C TYR A 30 -13.13 -10.62 1.85
N PRO A 31 -13.47 -9.98 0.72
CA PRO A 31 -13.04 -8.61 0.40
C PRO A 31 -13.48 -7.59 1.45
N LEU A 32 -14.73 -7.69 1.92
CA LEU A 32 -15.25 -6.78 2.95
C LEU A 32 -14.53 -6.95 4.29
N ALA A 33 -14.24 -8.18 4.71
CA ALA A 33 -13.50 -8.43 5.94
C ALA A 33 -12.07 -7.90 5.82
N THR A 34 -11.42 -8.11 4.67
CA THR A 34 -10.09 -7.56 4.39
C THR A 34 -10.07 -6.04 4.51
N LEU A 35 -11.03 -5.34 3.90
CA LEU A 35 -11.10 -3.89 3.97
C LEU A 35 -11.29 -3.38 5.40
N LYS A 36 -12.11 -4.06 6.21
CA LYS A 36 -12.27 -3.73 7.63
C LYS A 36 -10.98 -3.95 8.41
N THR A 37 -10.26 -5.04 8.16
CA THR A 37 -8.95 -5.32 8.77
C THR A 37 -7.91 -4.28 8.38
N VAL A 38 -7.83 -3.93 7.10
CA VAL A 38 -6.95 -2.86 6.59
C VAL A 38 -7.31 -1.54 7.26
N THR A 39 -8.60 -1.20 7.32
CA THR A 39 -9.09 0.00 8.02
C THR A 39 -8.67 0.04 9.48
N PHE A 40 -8.79 -1.08 10.18
CA PHE A 40 -8.35 -1.21 11.56
C PHE A 40 -6.85 -0.97 11.72
N ILE A 41 -6.03 -1.57 10.84
CA ILE A 41 -4.57 -1.36 10.84
C ILE A 41 -4.25 0.13 10.60
N PHE A 42 -4.87 0.76 9.60
CA PHE A 42 -4.70 2.19 9.32
C PHE A 42 -5.09 3.05 10.52
N ALA A 43 -6.19 2.70 11.20
CA ALA A 43 -6.65 3.42 12.39
C ALA A 43 -5.64 3.36 13.54
N VAL A 44 -5.11 2.16 13.82
CA VAL A 44 -4.08 1.95 14.84
C VAL A 44 -2.80 2.73 14.50
N VAL A 45 -2.34 2.65 13.25
CA VAL A 45 -1.16 3.38 12.77
C VAL A 45 -1.36 4.89 12.89
N ALA A 46 -2.53 5.42 12.50
CA ALA A 46 -2.85 6.84 12.60
C ALA A 46 -2.83 7.32 14.07
N ILE A 47 -3.39 6.54 15.00
CA ILE A 47 -3.35 6.86 16.44
C ILE A 47 -1.90 6.88 16.94
N ILE A 48 -1.10 5.85 16.65
CA ILE A 48 0.30 5.77 17.06
C ILE A 48 1.08 6.97 16.52
N ARG A 49 0.89 7.30 15.24
CA ARG A 49 1.55 8.42 14.58
C ARG A 49 1.13 9.77 15.18
N GLY A 50 -0.16 9.97 15.42
CA GLY A 50 -0.66 11.19 16.03
C GLY A 50 -0.11 11.38 17.44
N ILE A 51 -0.06 10.33 18.26
CA ILE A 51 0.58 10.36 19.59
C ILE A 51 2.08 10.69 19.46
N ALA A 52 2.79 10.06 18.53
CA ALA A 52 4.22 10.30 18.33
C ALA A 52 4.51 11.76 17.93
N ILE A 53 3.70 12.36 17.07
CA ILE A 53 3.82 13.76 16.67
C ILE A 53 3.56 14.71 17.85
N LEU A 54 2.54 14.43 18.66
CA LEU A 54 2.23 15.24 19.86
C LEU A 54 3.35 15.13 20.89
N ALA A 55 3.85 13.92 21.16
CA ALA A 55 4.93 13.69 22.12
C ALA A 55 6.26 14.30 21.65
N GLY A 56 6.55 14.25 20.35
CA GLY A 56 7.76 14.79 19.74
C GLY A 56 7.67 16.28 19.37
N TYR A 57 6.60 16.99 19.76
CA TYR A 57 6.36 18.36 19.29
C TYR A 57 7.47 19.34 19.67
N SER A 58 8.04 19.23 20.87
CA SER A 58 9.12 20.11 21.33
C SER A 58 10.35 20.02 20.43
N THR A 59 10.74 18.80 20.05
CA THR A 59 11.84 18.53 19.12
C THR A 59 11.52 19.01 17.71
N LEU A 60 10.30 18.76 17.22
CA LEU A 60 9.84 19.26 15.91
C LEU A 60 9.85 20.79 15.84
N ARG A 61 9.47 21.47 16.94
CA ARG A 61 9.51 22.93 17.01
C ARG A 61 10.93 23.50 16.92
N GLN A 62 11.92 22.80 17.46
CA GLN A 62 13.32 23.20 17.35
C GLN A 62 13.88 23.00 15.94
N LEU A 63 13.47 21.94 15.23
CA LEU A 63 13.95 21.63 13.87
C LEU A 63 13.24 22.42 12.78
N THR A 64 11.91 22.54 12.85
CA THR A 64 11.07 23.11 11.78
C THR A 64 10.60 24.54 12.07
N GLY A 65 10.91 25.08 13.25
CA GLY A 65 10.56 26.45 13.63
C GLY A 65 9.05 26.73 13.58
N LYS A 66 8.65 27.81 12.91
CA LYS A 66 7.24 28.23 12.79
C LYS A 66 6.34 27.21 12.09
N LEU A 67 6.89 26.32 11.26
CA LEU A 67 6.10 25.31 10.54
C LEU A 67 5.68 24.13 11.43
N ALA A 68 6.21 24.01 12.65
CA ALA A 68 5.86 22.93 13.56
C ALA A 68 4.37 22.91 13.96
N TRP A 69 3.67 24.04 13.87
CA TRP A 69 2.21 24.10 14.06
C TRP A 69 1.45 23.23 13.05
N VAL A 70 1.94 23.12 11.82
CA VAL A 70 1.33 22.24 10.80
C VAL A 70 1.45 20.78 11.21
N SER A 71 2.60 20.38 11.78
CA SER A 71 2.79 19.03 12.29
C SER A 71 1.81 18.71 13.43
N LEU A 72 1.58 19.64 14.37
CA LEU A 72 0.56 19.44 15.41
C LEU A 72 -0.84 19.21 14.83
N LEU A 73 -1.23 20.03 13.86
CA LEU A 73 -2.53 19.89 13.21
C LEU A 73 -2.67 18.50 12.57
N MET A 74 -1.63 18.03 11.88
CA MET A 74 -1.60 16.68 11.29
C MET A 74 -1.68 15.59 12.35
N GLY A 75 -0.98 15.73 13.48
CA GLY A 75 -1.02 14.75 14.57
C GLY A 75 -2.40 14.64 15.22
N ILE A 76 -3.07 15.78 15.44
CA ILE A 76 -4.45 15.81 15.94
C ILE A 76 -5.41 15.20 14.92
N PHE A 77 -5.24 15.52 13.64
CA PHE A 77 -6.06 14.96 12.56
C PHE A 77 -5.91 13.43 12.47
N ASP A 78 -4.67 12.91 12.52
CA ASP A 78 -4.38 11.48 12.52
C ASP A 78 -5.06 10.77 13.71
N LEU A 79 -5.03 11.38 14.90
CA LEU A 79 -5.73 10.87 16.09
C LEU A 79 -7.25 10.82 15.90
N VAL A 80 -7.85 11.92 15.44
CA VAL A 80 -9.30 12.02 15.24
C VAL A 80 -9.77 11.01 14.21
N ILE A 81 -9.10 10.94 13.06
CA ILE A 81 -9.43 9.96 12.01
C ILE A 81 -9.26 8.53 12.52
N GLY A 82 -8.16 8.25 13.22
CA GLY A 82 -7.92 6.92 13.76
C GLY A 82 -9.03 6.47 14.71
N VAL A 83 -9.46 7.35 15.62
CA VAL A 83 -10.59 7.06 16.53
C VAL A 83 -11.90 6.86 15.74
N ILE A 84 -12.19 7.70 14.76
CA ILE A 84 -13.39 7.58 13.92
C ILE A 84 -13.41 6.23 13.19
N PHE A 85 -12.28 5.80 12.63
CA PHE A 85 -12.17 4.54 11.91
C PHE A 85 -12.33 3.31 12.83
N LEU A 86 -11.87 3.39 14.08
CA LEU A 86 -12.09 2.34 15.08
C LEU A 86 -13.56 2.21 15.48
N VAL A 87 -14.24 3.33 15.69
CA VAL A 87 -15.66 3.35 16.11
C VAL A 87 -16.57 2.98 14.95
N ASN A 88 -16.28 3.47 13.75
CA ASN A 88 -17.06 3.22 12.54
C ASN A 88 -16.17 2.69 11.40
N SER A 89 -15.99 1.37 11.40
CA SER A 89 -15.22 0.68 10.36
C SER A 89 -15.79 0.88 8.96
N ASN A 90 -17.11 1.02 8.80
CA ASN A 90 -17.71 1.26 7.48
C ASN A 90 -17.31 2.62 6.91
N PHE A 91 -17.25 3.65 7.75
CA PHE A 91 -16.76 4.97 7.35
C PHE A 91 -15.28 4.89 6.93
N GLY A 92 -14.45 4.21 7.73
CA GLY A 92 -13.04 4.05 7.38
C GLY A 92 -12.81 3.26 6.09
N VAL A 93 -13.60 2.22 5.84
CA VAL A 93 -13.58 1.49 4.55
C VAL A 93 -13.92 2.41 3.40
N ALA A 94 -14.97 3.22 3.51
CA ALA A 94 -15.36 4.17 2.47
C ALA A 94 -14.27 5.22 2.23
N THR A 95 -13.67 5.76 3.29
CA THR A 95 -12.59 6.74 3.19
C THR A 95 -11.35 6.15 2.53
N ILE A 96 -10.85 4.99 2.97
CA ILE A 96 -9.67 4.34 2.38
C ILE A 96 -9.89 4.02 0.91
N THR A 97 -11.08 3.53 0.58
CA THR A 97 -11.46 3.20 -0.79
C THR A 97 -11.44 4.45 -1.68
N MET A 98 -12.00 5.56 -1.19
CA MET A 98 -12.01 6.82 -1.93
C MET A 98 -10.61 7.43 -2.04
N MET A 99 -9.81 7.38 -0.97
CA MET A 99 -8.41 7.80 -0.98
C MET A 99 -7.60 7.00 -1.99
N PHE A 100 -7.81 5.69 -2.09
CA PHE A 100 -7.17 4.84 -3.09
C PHE A 100 -7.57 5.26 -4.52
N ALA A 101 -8.86 5.50 -4.79
CA ALA A 101 -9.30 5.95 -6.10
C ALA A 101 -8.69 7.31 -6.50
N ILE A 102 -8.65 8.26 -5.57
CA ILE A 102 -8.03 9.58 -5.77
C ILE A 102 -6.53 9.44 -6.01
N TRP A 103 -5.84 8.66 -5.17
CA TRP A 103 -4.41 8.43 -5.30
C TRP A 103 -4.07 7.77 -6.65
N PHE A 104 -4.82 6.74 -7.04
CA PHE A 104 -4.62 6.04 -8.31
C PHE A 104 -4.87 6.95 -9.52
N LEU A 105 -5.83 7.89 -9.42
CA LEU A 105 -6.07 8.90 -10.45
C LEU A 105 -4.91 9.89 -10.55
N VAL A 106 -4.44 10.42 -9.41
CA VAL A 106 -3.28 11.33 -9.38
C VAL A 106 -2.03 10.65 -9.94
N ASP A 107 -1.81 9.39 -9.58
CA ASP A 107 -0.68 8.58 -10.06
C ASP A 107 -0.75 8.36 -11.58
N SER A 108 -1.92 7.92 -12.08
CA SER A 108 -2.14 7.68 -13.51
C SER A 108 -1.96 8.95 -14.35
N VAL A 109 -2.50 10.08 -13.87
CA VAL A 109 -2.35 11.39 -14.54
C VAL A 109 -0.89 11.86 -14.48
N GLY A 110 -0.22 11.70 -13.34
CA GLY A 110 1.20 12.05 -13.18
C GLY A 110 2.11 11.23 -14.11
N SER A 111 1.86 9.92 -14.24
CA SER A 111 2.57 9.03 -15.15
C SER A 111 2.43 9.50 -16.60
N LEU A 112 1.20 9.84 -17.02
CA LEU A 112 0.92 10.33 -18.38
C LEU A 112 1.70 11.61 -18.71
N PHE A 113 1.88 12.53 -17.76
CA PHE A 113 2.70 13.72 -17.97
C PHE A 113 4.20 13.40 -18.12
N ASN A 114 4.66 12.33 -17.48
CA ASN A 114 6.07 11.94 -17.48
C ASN A 114 6.45 10.97 -18.62
N VAL A 115 5.47 10.39 -19.32
CA VAL A 115 5.69 9.39 -20.40
C VAL A 115 6.56 9.92 -21.54
N GLY A 116 6.61 11.25 -21.73
CA GLY A 116 7.47 11.89 -22.73
C GLY A 116 8.96 11.53 -22.58
N HIS A 117 9.42 11.25 -21.36
CA HIS A 117 10.82 10.86 -21.11
C HIS A 117 11.17 9.49 -21.71
N LEU A 118 10.19 8.59 -21.87
CA LEU A 118 10.40 7.25 -22.44
C LEU A 118 10.73 7.28 -23.94
N ARG A 119 10.58 8.41 -24.62
CA ARG A 119 11.05 8.55 -26.02
C ARG A 119 12.54 8.26 -26.17
N ILE A 120 13.33 8.47 -25.11
CA ILE A 120 14.77 8.18 -25.08
C ILE A 120 15.05 6.67 -25.14
N ALA A 121 14.15 5.84 -24.60
CA ALA A 121 14.26 4.37 -24.62
C ALA A 121 13.76 3.74 -25.93
N GLY A 122 13.17 4.53 -26.84
CA GLY A 122 12.69 4.10 -28.15
C GLY A 122 11.19 4.30 -28.36
N THR A 123 10.81 4.54 -29.62
CA THR A 123 9.44 4.88 -30.02
C THR A 123 8.40 3.81 -29.67
N GLY A 124 8.77 2.53 -29.72
CA GLY A 124 7.86 1.42 -29.36
C GLY A 124 7.48 1.44 -27.88
N TRP A 125 8.45 1.65 -26.98
CA TRP A 125 8.21 1.78 -25.55
C TRP A 125 7.37 3.01 -25.22
N PHE A 126 7.64 4.13 -25.88
CA PHE A 126 6.83 5.34 -25.75
C PHE A 126 5.35 5.10 -26.07
N VAL A 127 5.06 4.45 -27.22
CA VAL A 127 3.66 4.19 -27.62
C VAL A 127 2.97 3.23 -26.67
N LEU A 128 3.65 2.15 -26.24
CA LEU A 128 3.08 1.17 -25.32
C LEU A 128 2.72 1.81 -23.98
N TYR A 129 3.65 2.56 -23.37
CA TYR A 129 3.39 3.22 -22.09
C TYR A 129 2.31 4.29 -22.20
N LEU A 130 2.30 5.07 -23.29
CA LEU A 130 1.26 6.08 -23.51
C LEU A 130 -0.15 5.45 -23.59
N VAL A 131 -0.28 4.30 -24.25
CA VAL A 131 -1.56 3.56 -24.28
C VAL A 131 -1.93 3.04 -22.90
N LEU A 132 -0.97 2.47 -22.15
CA LEU A 132 -1.21 1.98 -20.79
C LEU A 132 -1.61 3.10 -19.83
N ASP A 133 -0.96 4.26 -19.89
CA ASP A 133 -1.28 5.43 -19.06
C ASP A 133 -2.68 5.96 -19.35
N ILE A 134 -3.07 6.05 -20.63
CA ILE A 134 -4.43 6.45 -21.01
C ILE A 134 -5.47 5.46 -20.45
N LEU A 135 -5.20 4.16 -20.56
CA LEU A 135 -6.07 3.13 -19.97
C LEU A 135 -6.12 3.25 -18.44
N ALA A 136 -4.99 3.50 -17.78
CA ALA A 136 -4.91 3.69 -16.34
C ALA A 136 -5.74 4.90 -15.88
N VAL A 137 -5.67 6.03 -16.62
CA VAL A 137 -6.50 7.21 -16.36
C VAL A 137 -8.00 6.87 -16.49
N ILE A 138 -8.41 6.16 -17.54
CA ILE A 138 -9.81 5.74 -17.73
C ILE A 138 -10.26 4.85 -16.56
N VAL A 139 -9.47 3.84 -16.21
CA VAL A 139 -9.76 2.95 -15.07
C VAL A 139 -9.87 3.76 -13.80
N SER A 140 -8.93 4.67 -13.52
CA SER A 140 -8.94 5.50 -12.31
C SER A 140 -10.19 6.37 -12.18
N LEU A 141 -10.69 6.91 -13.31
CA LEU A 141 -11.92 7.68 -13.33
C LEU A 141 -13.13 6.78 -13.02
N MET A 142 -13.16 5.55 -13.54
CA MET A 142 -14.19 4.57 -13.20
C MET A 142 -14.16 4.21 -11.70
N LEU A 143 -12.97 4.02 -11.13
CA LEU A 143 -12.81 3.74 -9.69
C LEU A 143 -13.34 4.90 -8.84
N PHE A 144 -13.06 6.13 -9.24
CA PHE A 144 -13.55 7.32 -8.53
C PHE A 144 -15.08 7.43 -8.58
N MET A 145 -15.70 7.12 -9.71
CA MET A 145 -17.16 7.18 -9.88
C MET A 145 -17.89 6.03 -9.18
N GLN A 146 -17.23 4.89 -8.99
CA GLN A 146 -17.83 3.70 -8.39
C GLN A 146 -16.97 3.18 -7.22
N PRO A 147 -17.20 3.68 -5.99
CA PRO A 147 -16.42 3.29 -4.81
C PRO A 147 -16.40 1.78 -4.57
N VAL A 148 -17.49 1.06 -4.87
CA VAL A 148 -17.53 -0.41 -4.72
C VAL A 148 -16.51 -1.09 -5.63
N VAL A 149 -16.33 -0.60 -6.86
CA VAL A 149 -15.32 -1.14 -7.79
C VAL A 149 -13.91 -0.80 -7.28
N ALA A 150 -13.69 0.42 -6.79
CA ALA A 150 -12.42 0.80 -6.16
C ALA A 150 -12.04 -0.11 -4.99
N ALA A 151 -13.01 -0.46 -4.13
CA ALA A 151 -12.82 -1.37 -3.01
C ALA A 151 -12.38 -2.76 -3.46
N ILE A 152 -13.05 -3.32 -4.48
CA ILE A 152 -12.71 -4.63 -5.05
C ILE A 152 -11.32 -4.58 -5.70
N THR A 153 -11.02 -3.53 -6.47
CA THR A 153 -9.71 -3.35 -7.10
C THR A 153 -8.59 -3.25 -6.08
N LEU A 154 -8.79 -2.51 -4.98
CA LEU A 154 -7.82 -2.42 -3.88
C LEU A 154 -7.54 -3.80 -3.28
N VAL A 155 -8.58 -4.57 -2.96
CA VAL A 155 -8.45 -5.93 -2.44
C VAL A 155 -7.74 -6.84 -3.44
N THR A 156 -8.07 -6.70 -4.71
CA THR A 156 -7.50 -7.50 -5.80
C THR A 156 -6.00 -7.22 -5.92
N LEU A 157 -5.59 -5.94 -5.93
CA LEU A 157 -4.18 -5.55 -5.95
C LEU A 157 -3.43 -6.05 -4.72
N LEU A 158 -4.02 -5.90 -3.53
CA LEU A 158 -3.44 -6.44 -2.29
C LEU A 158 -3.22 -7.95 -2.37
N SER A 159 -4.20 -8.69 -2.91
CA SER A 159 -4.07 -10.12 -3.14
C SER A 159 -2.96 -10.44 -4.17
N MET A 160 -2.84 -9.66 -5.24
CA MET A 160 -1.76 -9.84 -6.21
C MET A 160 -0.38 -9.65 -5.56
N PHE A 161 -0.23 -8.64 -4.70
CA PHE A 161 1.01 -8.45 -3.94
C PHE A 161 1.35 -9.64 -3.06
N PHE A 162 0.37 -10.21 -2.35
CA PHE A 162 0.60 -11.43 -1.58
C PHE A 162 0.97 -12.64 -2.44
N VAL A 163 0.41 -12.77 -3.65
CA VAL A 163 0.85 -13.81 -4.59
C VAL A 163 2.31 -13.59 -5.00
N LEU A 164 2.67 -12.37 -5.39
CA LEU A 164 4.03 -12.02 -5.82
C LEU A 164 5.06 -12.28 -4.71
N PHE A 165 4.81 -11.79 -3.49
CA PHE A 165 5.69 -12.04 -2.35
C PHE A 165 5.73 -13.52 -1.95
N GLY A 166 4.61 -14.23 -2.09
CA GLY A 166 4.56 -15.68 -1.86
C GLY A 166 5.48 -16.43 -2.81
N ILE A 167 5.38 -16.13 -4.11
CA ILE A 167 6.24 -16.71 -5.14
C ILE A 167 7.71 -16.33 -4.91
N GLU A 168 8.00 -15.06 -4.61
CA GLU A 168 9.36 -14.58 -4.33
C GLU A 168 9.98 -15.33 -3.15
N CYS A 169 9.25 -15.49 -2.05
CA CYS A 169 9.73 -16.25 -0.88
C CYS A 169 10.00 -17.72 -1.21
N ILE A 170 9.13 -18.36 -2.00
CA ILE A 170 9.34 -19.74 -2.44
C ILE A 170 10.60 -19.83 -3.31
N ILE A 171 10.78 -18.91 -4.28
CA ILE A 171 11.98 -18.87 -5.13
C ILE A 171 13.23 -18.70 -4.26
N LEU A 172 13.23 -17.77 -3.31
CA LEU A 172 14.36 -17.54 -2.41
C LEU A 172 14.67 -18.75 -1.53
N ALA A 173 13.66 -19.49 -1.08
CA ALA A 173 13.83 -20.71 -0.29
C ALA A 173 14.62 -21.79 -1.04
N PHE A 174 14.39 -21.88 -2.36
CA PHE A 174 15.14 -22.75 -3.25
C PHE A 174 16.47 -22.12 -3.73
N ALA A 175 16.56 -20.80 -3.90
CA ALA A 175 17.77 -20.14 -4.38
C ALA A 175 18.88 -20.13 -3.33
N ARG A 176 18.56 -19.94 -2.04
CA ARG A 176 19.54 -20.08 -0.93
C ARG A 176 20.09 -21.50 -0.77
N ARG A 177 19.48 -22.50 -1.41
CA ARG A 177 20.06 -23.85 -1.52
C ARG A 177 21.30 -23.88 -2.43
N ASN A 178 21.39 -22.96 -3.39
CA ASN A 178 22.36 -22.99 -4.49
C ASN A 178 23.54 -22.01 -4.32
N ILE A 179 23.64 -21.33 -3.17
CA ILE A 179 24.77 -20.46 -2.78
C ILE A 179 25.44 -21.10 -1.57
#